data_AF-A0A0D7A0Q1-F1
#
_entry.id   AF-A0A0D7A0Q1-F1
#
_cell.length_a   1.000
_cell.length_b   1.000
_cell.length_c   1.000
_cell.angle_alpha   90.00
_cell.angle_beta   90.00
_cell.angle_gamma   90.00
#
_symmetry.space_group_name_H-M   'P 1'
#
loop_
_entity.id
_entity.type
_entity.pdbx_description
1 polymer ?
#
loop_
_entity_poly.entity_id
_entity_poly.type
_entity_poly.pdbx_seq_one_letter_code
_entity_poly.pdbx_strand_id
1 'polypeptide(L)'
;MNIYSNKTINETFQIDTTRNGGFDFQFDEVVRDKQQRKAMQADDCECCRNYYEAVGPLPERLQPPPWRSPTSTPKKSRQTCNHKAAAATGGSSKKEPKAANKKQHKQAISRHRHHWARAETPPGYWDIGFPDTQETKMINEKAKEMHERKWANIEAEAARTAGKYLKRR
;
A
#
# COMPACT_ATOMS: atom_id res chain seq x y z
N MET A 1 2.47 8.11 29.33
CA MET A 1 3.19 6.87 29.70
C MET A 1 2.72 5.76 28.80
N ASN A 2 3.63 5.09 28.09
CA ASN A 2 3.29 4.02 27.15
C ASN A 2 2.89 2.77 27.95
N ILE A 3 1.60 2.42 27.92
CA ILE A 3 0.98 1.32 28.70
C ILE A 3 1.56 -0.07 28.35
N TYR A 4 2.38 -0.13 27.30
CA TYR A 4 2.93 -1.34 26.70
C TYR A 4 4.41 -1.59 27.01
N SER A 5 5.04 -0.77 27.85
CA SER A 5 6.50 -0.80 28.05
C SER A 5 7.11 -2.13 28.53
N ASN A 6 6.31 -3.07 29.04
CA ASN A 6 6.78 -4.39 29.53
C ASN A 6 6.08 -5.59 28.90
N LYS A 7 5.17 -5.39 27.94
CA LYS A 7 4.43 -6.49 27.30
C LYS A 7 4.92 -6.70 25.88
N THR A 8 4.92 -7.95 25.42
CA THR A 8 5.22 -8.24 24.01
C THR A 8 3.96 -8.04 23.15
N ILE A 9 4.15 -7.79 21.85
CA ILE A 9 3.03 -7.62 20.90
C ILE A 9 2.08 -8.81 20.96
N ASN A 10 2.64 -10.03 20.99
CA ASN A 10 1.87 -11.28 20.97
C ASN A 10 1.08 -11.53 22.26
N GLU A 11 1.49 -10.95 23.40
CA GLU A 11 0.70 -11.01 24.64
C GLU A 11 -0.54 -10.12 24.55
N THR A 12 -0.44 -8.98 23.86
CA THR A 12 -1.52 -7.99 23.78
C THR A 12 -2.44 -8.17 22.58
N PHE A 13 -1.92 -8.71 21.48
CA PHE A 13 -2.62 -8.86 20.22
C PHE A 13 -2.47 -10.28 19.69
N GLN A 14 -3.50 -10.75 19.00
CA GLN A 14 -3.54 -12.04 18.30
C GLN A 14 -3.91 -11.82 16.84
N ILE A 15 -3.41 -12.66 15.94
CA ILE A 15 -3.79 -12.60 14.52
C ILE A 15 -5.20 -13.17 14.35
N ASP A 16 -6.01 -12.50 13.52
CA ASP A 16 -7.31 -13.00 13.11
C ASP A 16 -7.14 -14.20 12.15
N THR A 17 -7.39 -15.40 12.66
CA THR A 17 -7.25 -16.66 11.91
C THR A 17 -8.17 -16.70 10.68
N THR A 18 -9.34 -16.04 10.73
CA THR A 18 -10.28 -16.01 9.60
C THR A 18 -9.71 -15.30 8.37
N ARG A 19 -8.75 -14.38 8.57
CA ARG A 19 -8.10 -13.60 7.52
C ARG A 19 -6.67 -14.07 7.21
N ASN A 20 -6.23 -15.15 7.85
CA ASN A 20 -4.86 -15.63 7.78
C ASN A 20 -4.79 -17.15 7.52
N GLY A 21 -5.74 -17.66 6.72
CA GLY A 21 -5.77 -19.07 6.32
C GLY A 21 -6.00 -20.06 7.47
N GLY A 22 -6.56 -19.62 8.60
CA GLY A 22 -6.79 -20.44 9.79
C GLY A 22 -5.62 -20.48 10.78
N PHE A 23 -4.48 -19.85 10.47
CA PHE A 23 -3.29 -19.85 11.33
C PHE A 23 -3.24 -18.65 12.27
N ASP A 24 -2.61 -18.83 13.44
CA ASP A 24 -2.46 -17.82 14.49
C ASP A 24 -1.11 -17.07 14.44
N PHE A 25 -0.21 -17.46 13.54
CA PHE A 25 1.05 -16.79 13.22
C PHE A 25 1.00 -16.19 11.81
N GLN A 26 1.88 -15.23 11.48
CA GLN A 26 1.89 -14.60 10.15
C GLN A 26 2.17 -15.64 9.06
N PHE A 27 1.11 -16.07 8.35
CA PHE A 27 1.18 -17.12 7.35
C PHE A 27 1.39 -16.51 5.97
N ASP A 28 2.32 -17.09 5.20
CA ASP A 28 2.60 -16.70 3.82
C ASP A 28 2.69 -17.96 2.95
N GLU A 29 2.00 -17.94 1.82
CA GLU A 29 1.99 -19.05 0.86
C GLU A 29 2.41 -18.58 -0.52
N VAL A 30 2.89 -19.52 -1.33
CA VAL A 30 3.28 -19.24 -2.71
C VAL A 30 2.03 -19.20 -3.60
N VAL A 31 1.53 -17.99 -3.84
CA VAL A 31 0.38 -17.75 -4.72
C VAL A 31 0.79 -17.84 -6.21
N ARG A 32 0.27 -18.84 -6.92
CA ARG A 32 0.45 -18.99 -8.37
C ARG A 32 -0.71 -18.37 -9.18
N ASP A 33 -1.91 -18.30 -8.59
CA ASP A 33 -3.07 -17.72 -9.27
C ASP A 33 -2.94 -16.19 -9.44
N LYS A 34 -3.31 -15.72 -10.62
CA LYS A 34 -3.16 -14.31 -10.99
C LYS A 34 -4.14 -13.41 -10.25
N GLN A 35 -5.37 -13.86 -9.99
CA GLN A 35 -6.37 -13.04 -9.31
C GLN A 35 -6.08 -12.95 -7.82
N GLN A 36 -5.73 -14.07 -7.18
CA GLN A 36 -5.27 -14.11 -5.80
C GLN A 36 -4.05 -13.19 -5.61
N ARG A 37 -3.06 -13.28 -6.51
CA ARG A 37 -1.89 -12.38 -6.46
C ARG A 37 -2.27 -10.90 -6.58
N LYS A 38 -3.28 -10.54 -7.39
CA LYS A 38 -3.77 -9.15 -7.49
C LYS A 38 -4.45 -8.65 -6.21
N ALA A 39 -5.06 -9.56 -5.44
CA ALA A 39 -5.69 -9.24 -4.17
C ALA A 39 -4.67 -9.02 -3.03
N MET A 40 -3.45 -9.56 -3.16
CA MET A 40 -2.36 -9.31 -2.21
C MET A 40 -1.98 -7.82 -2.16
N GLN A 41 -1.50 -7.38 -1.00
CA GLN A 41 -1.06 -6.00 -0.80
C GLN A 41 0.20 -5.76 -1.63
N ALA A 42 0.17 -4.71 -2.45
CA ALA A 42 1.33 -4.29 -3.21
C ALA A 42 2.26 -3.44 -2.36
N ASP A 43 3.56 -3.67 -2.56
CA ASP A 43 4.62 -2.96 -1.86
C ASP A 43 5.63 -2.39 -2.84
N ASP A 44 6.50 -1.52 -2.33
CA ASP A 44 7.66 -1.00 -3.02
C ASP A 44 8.94 -1.35 -2.25
N CYS A 45 9.90 -1.94 -2.96
CA CYS A 45 11.26 -2.05 -2.46
C CYS A 45 12.01 -0.72 -2.64
N GLU A 46 13.19 -0.62 -2.04
CA GLU A 46 14.06 0.55 -2.14
C GLU A 46 14.34 0.96 -3.60
N CYS A 47 14.54 -0.02 -4.49
CA CYS A 47 14.77 0.24 -5.92
C CYS A 47 13.52 0.77 -6.65
N CYS A 48 12.32 0.36 -6.23
CA CYS A 48 11.08 0.75 -6.91
C CYS A 48 10.46 2.04 -6.35
N ARG A 49 10.81 2.44 -5.13
CA ARG A 49 10.25 3.63 -4.48
C ARG A 49 10.46 4.89 -5.32
N ASN A 50 11.70 5.13 -5.75
CA ASN A 50 12.07 6.28 -6.57
C ASN A 50 11.30 6.32 -7.90
N TYR A 51 11.05 5.16 -8.51
CA TYR A 51 10.25 5.06 -9.73
C TYR A 51 8.81 5.56 -9.50
N TYR A 52 8.13 5.07 -8.46
CA TYR A 52 6.76 5.50 -8.18
C TYR A 52 6.67 6.96 -7.73
N GLU A 53 7.72 7.46 -7.07
CA GLU A 53 7.80 8.87 -6.71
C GLU A 53 7.91 9.79 -7.92
N ALA A 54 8.75 9.41 -8.89
CA ALA A 54 8.98 10.16 -10.12
C ALA A 54 7.79 10.08 -11.10
N VAL A 55 7.27 8.88 -11.35
CA VAL A 55 6.16 8.67 -12.30
C VAL A 55 4.82 9.17 -11.73
N GLY A 56 4.64 9.09 -10.42
CA GLY A 56 3.43 9.57 -9.76
C GLY A 56 2.21 8.67 -10.00
N PRO A 57 1.01 9.22 -10.24
CA PRO A 57 -0.21 8.44 -10.44
C PRO A 57 -0.18 7.62 -11.74
N LEU A 58 -0.95 6.53 -11.79
CA LEU A 58 -1.08 5.75 -13.02
C LEU A 58 -1.82 6.61 -14.08
N PRO A 59 -1.30 6.76 -15.30
CA PRO A 59 -2.01 7.47 -16.35
C PRO A 59 -3.30 6.73 -16.73
N GLU A 60 -4.24 7.45 -17.32
CA GLU A 60 -5.48 6.86 -17.82
C GLU A 60 -5.17 5.75 -18.83
N ARG A 61 -5.88 4.62 -18.73
CA ARG A 61 -5.65 3.48 -19.63
C ARG A 61 -6.00 3.90 -21.05
N LEU A 62 -4.98 3.95 -21.90
CA LEU A 62 -5.17 4.10 -23.33
C LEU A 62 -6.04 2.96 -23.83
N GLN A 63 -7.14 3.30 -24.50
CA GLN A 63 -7.98 2.31 -25.17
C GLN A 63 -7.12 1.60 -26.21
N PRO A 64 -7.13 0.26 -26.27
CA PRO A 64 -6.38 -0.45 -27.29
C PRO A 64 -6.86 0.07 -28.66
N PRO A 65 -5.95 0.35 -29.60
CA PRO A 65 -6.36 0.72 -30.94
C PRO A 65 -7.26 -0.41 -31.48
N PRO A 66 -8.34 -0.08 -32.18
CA PRO A 66 -9.19 -1.09 -32.76
C PRO A 66 -8.37 -1.89 -33.78
N TRP A 67 -7.96 -3.10 -33.40
CA TRP A 67 -7.18 -4.00 -34.27
C TRP A 67 -7.99 -4.47 -35.49
N ARG A 68 -9.30 -4.26 -35.46
CA ARG A 68 -10.22 -4.46 -36.57
C ARG A 68 -10.87 -3.14 -36.93
N SER A 69 -10.96 -2.87 -38.23
CA SER A 69 -11.80 -1.81 -38.75
C SER A 69 -13.22 -1.97 -38.22
N PRO A 70 -13.88 -0.90 -37.73
CA PRO A 70 -15.27 -1.00 -37.30
C PRO A 70 -16.14 -1.48 -38.48
N THR A 71 -16.97 -2.51 -38.26
CA THR A 71 -17.87 -3.09 -39.28
C THR A 71 -18.87 -2.08 -39.85
N SER A 72 -19.06 -0.95 -39.16
CA SER A 72 -19.87 0.16 -39.61
C SER A 72 -19.02 1.43 -39.57
N THR A 73 -18.92 2.11 -40.71
CA THR A 73 -18.47 3.50 -40.74
C THR A 73 -19.28 4.29 -39.72
N PRO A 74 -18.66 4.90 -38.69
CA PRO A 74 -19.40 5.73 -37.75
C PRO A 74 -20.09 6.82 -38.56
N LYS A 75 -21.43 6.78 -38.61
CA LYS A 75 -22.21 7.86 -39.19
C LYS A 75 -21.81 9.11 -38.40
N LYS A 76 -21.05 10.03 -39.00
CA LYS A 76 -20.82 11.35 -38.44
C LYS A 76 -22.20 11.88 -38.07
N SER A 77 -22.51 11.97 -36.77
CA SER A 77 -23.66 12.75 -36.38
C SER A 77 -23.36 14.14 -36.93
N ARG A 78 -24.23 14.62 -37.82
CA ARG A 78 -24.16 15.99 -38.28
C ARG A 78 -24.41 16.83 -37.03
N GLN A 79 -23.33 17.28 -36.38
CA GLN A 79 -23.40 18.32 -35.38
C GLN A 79 -24.01 19.54 -36.07
N THR A 80 -25.30 19.76 -35.83
CA THR A 80 -25.88 21.08 -35.98
C THR A 80 -25.27 21.91 -34.85
N CYS A 81 -24.61 22.99 -35.23
CA CYS A 81 -23.92 23.89 -34.33
C CYS A 81 -24.95 24.72 -33.53
N ASN A 82 -25.49 24.17 -32.43
CA ASN A 82 -26.24 24.94 -31.44
C ASN A 82 -25.26 25.64 -30.50
N HIS A 83 -24.67 26.73 -30.99
CA HIS A 83 -24.09 27.73 -30.13
C HIS A 83 -25.23 28.57 -29.57
N LYS A 84 -25.67 28.30 -28.33
CA LYS A 84 -26.00 29.30 -27.29
C LYS A 84 -26.38 28.60 -25.98
N ALA A 85 -25.54 28.86 -24.98
CA ALA A 85 -25.76 28.95 -23.54
C ALA A 85 -26.57 27.86 -22.81
N ALA A 86 -25.89 27.11 -21.94
CA ALA A 86 -26.20 27.15 -20.50
C ALA A 86 -25.14 26.39 -19.67
N ALA A 87 -24.71 27.07 -18.61
CA ALA A 87 -24.21 26.56 -17.34
C ALA A 87 -22.98 25.62 -17.32
N ALA A 88 -21.91 26.18 -16.78
CA ALA A 88 -20.76 25.48 -16.25
C ALA A 88 -21.18 24.37 -15.26
N THR A 89 -21.17 23.12 -15.72
CA THR A 89 -20.78 21.98 -14.89
C THR A 89 -19.40 21.55 -15.37
N GLY A 90 -18.41 22.40 -15.07
CA GLY A 90 -17.03 21.96 -15.03
C GLY A 90 -16.98 20.78 -14.06
N GLY A 91 -16.79 19.58 -14.61
CA GLY A 91 -16.58 18.37 -13.83
C GLY A 91 -15.48 18.66 -12.83
N SER A 92 -15.88 18.86 -11.58
CA SER A 92 -14.96 18.95 -10.46
C SER A 92 -14.38 17.55 -10.29
N SER A 93 -13.37 17.21 -11.09
CA SER A 93 -12.39 16.21 -10.71
C SER A 93 -11.73 16.76 -9.47
N LYS A 94 -12.33 16.44 -8.31
CA LYS A 94 -11.74 16.62 -7.00
C LYS A 94 -10.28 16.20 -7.13
N LYS A 95 -9.35 17.14 -6.92
CA LYS A 95 -7.92 16.85 -6.82
C LYS A 95 -7.75 15.88 -5.66
N GLU A 96 -7.88 14.59 -5.92
CA GLU A 96 -7.51 13.57 -4.95
C GLU A 96 -6.03 13.76 -4.60
N PRO A 97 -5.65 13.57 -3.33
CA PRO A 97 -4.28 13.81 -2.89
C PRO A 97 -3.33 12.93 -3.71
N LYS A 98 -2.26 13.53 -4.26
CA LYS A 98 -1.25 12.85 -5.10
C LYS A 98 -0.76 11.51 -4.50
N ALA A 99 -0.75 11.39 -3.17
CA ALA A 99 -0.37 10.19 -2.43
C ALA A 99 -1.36 9.01 -2.55
N ALA A 100 -2.69 9.25 -2.57
CA ALA A 100 -3.69 8.20 -2.75
C ALA A 100 -3.56 7.55 -4.13
N ASN A 101 -3.26 8.37 -5.13
CA ASN A 101 -3.11 7.94 -6.51
C ASN A 101 -1.80 7.13 -6.73
N LYS A 102 -0.72 7.44 -5.99
CA LYS A 102 0.49 6.59 -5.93
C LYS A 102 0.22 5.21 -5.32
N LYS A 103 -0.57 5.11 -4.24
CA LYS A 103 -0.92 3.81 -3.63
C LYS A 103 -1.73 2.93 -4.60
N GLN A 104 -2.70 3.53 -5.31
CA GLN A 104 -3.46 2.82 -6.33
C GLN A 104 -2.57 2.37 -7.51
N HIS A 105 -1.64 3.23 -7.94
CA HIS A 105 -0.65 2.88 -8.96
C HIS A 105 0.19 1.66 -8.51
N LYS A 106 0.73 1.68 -7.29
CA LYS A 106 1.44 0.52 -6.71
C LYS A 106 0.57 -0.73 -6.70
N GLN A 107 -0.68 -0.63 -6.22
CA GLN A 107 -1.61 -1.76 -6.18
C GLN A 107 -1.95 -2.31 -7.57
N ALA A 108 -1.95 -1.47 -8.60
CA ALA A 108 -2.27 -1.88 -9.96
C ALA A 108 -1.12 -2.63 -10.64
N ILE A 109 0.13 -2.15 -10.52
CA ILE A 109 1.24 -2.64 -11.37
C ILE A 109 2.41 -3.27 -10.62
N SER A 110 2.49 -3.14 -9.28
CA SER A 110 3.68 -3.61 -8.57
C SER A 110 3.87 -5.11 -8.71
N ARG A 111 5.12 -5.49 -8.96
CA ARG A 111 5.59 -6.89 -8.96
C ARG A 111 5.76 -7.41 -7.53
N HIS A 112 6.09 -6.53 -6.58
CA HIS A 112 6.27 -6.86 -5.18
C HIS A 112 4.91 -6.87 -4.48
N ARG A 113 4.55 -8.03 -3.95
CA ARG A 113 3.27 -8.25 -3.27
C ARG A 113 3.46 -9.21 -2.11
N HIS A 114 2.70 -9.01 -1.04
CA HIS A 114 2.79 -9.82 0.16
C HIS A 114 1.41 -9.92 0.85
N HIS A 115 1.20 -11.00 1.62
CA HIS A 115 0.10 -11.04 2.60
C HIS A 115 0.46 -10.25 3.85
N TRP A 116 1.73 -10.31 4.27
CA TRP A 116 2.26 -9.62 5.44
C TRP A 116 3.47 -8.78 5.04
N ALA A 117 3.50 -7.52 5.49
CA ALA A 117 4.65 -6.67 5.24
C ALA A 117 5.89 -7.27 5.92
N ARG A 118 7.02 -7.25 5.22
CA ARG A 118 8.28 -7.73 5.78
C ARG A 118 8.70 -6.80 6.92
N ALA A 119 9.39 -7.36 7.91
CA ALA A 119 10.04 -6.55 8.93
C ALA A 119 11.08 -5.64 8.27
N GLU A 120 11.13 -4.38 8.70
CA GLU A 120 12.18 -3.46 8.28
C GLU A 120 13.51 -3.91 8.86
N THR A 121 14.57 -3.72 8.08
CA THR A 121 15.94 -3.98 8.54
C THR A 121 16.28 -3.02 9.68
N PRO A 122 16.83 -3.50 10.81
CA PRO A 122 17.22 -2.64 11.92
C PRO A 122 18.20 -1.53 11.53
N PRO A 123 18.19 -0.37 12.23
CA PRO A 123 19.13 0.71 11.97
C PRO A 123 20.57 0.21 12.22
N GLY A 124 21.44 0.43 11.23
CA GLY A 124 22.86 0.06 11.30
C GLY A 124 23.16 -1.44 11.14
N TYR A 125 22.19 -2.27 10.75
CA TYR A 125 22.41 -3.73 10.59
C TYR A 125 23.52 -4.09 9.59
N TRP A 126 23.73 -3.26 8.56
CA TRP A 126 24.76 -3.46 7.53
C TRP A 126 26.06 -2.69 7.78
N ASP A 127 26.15 -1.97 8.89
CA ASP A 127 27.36 -1.25 9.26
C ASP A 127 28.34 -2.27 9.86
N ILE A 128 29.40 -2.61 9.12
CA ILE A 128 30.33 -3.71 9.44
C ILE A 128 31.26 -3.37 10.64
N GLY A 129 31.08 -2.20 11.27
CA GLY A 129 31.88 -1.73 12.41
C GLY A 129 31.14 -1.81 13.75
N PHE A 130 31.90 -1.80 14.85
CA PHE A 130 31.31 -1.57 16.16
C PHE A 130 30.97 -0.08 16.29
N PRO A 131 29.71 0.29 16.59
CA PRO A 131 29.34 1.68 16.77
C PRO A 131 30.05 2.27 17.98
N ASP A 132 30.33 3.57 17.93
CA ASP A 132 30.79 4.26 19.13
C ASP A 132 29.66 4.38 20.18
N THR A 133 29.99 4.94 21.34
CA THR A 133 28.99 5.09 22.43
C THR A 133 27.85 6.05 22.11
N GLN A 134 28.05 7.02 21.21
CA GLN A 134 27.05 8.01 20.80
C GLN A 134 26.14 7.42 19.72
N GLU A 135 26.73 6.77 18.72
CA GLU A 135 26.07 6.01 17.67
C GLU A 135 25.20 4.90 18.25
N THR A 136 25.69 4.17 19.25
CA THR A 136 24.92 3.14 19.96
C THR A 136 23.63 3.72 20.56
N LYS A 137 23.71 4.91 21.18
CA LYS A 137 22.52 5.58 21.73
C LYS A 137 21.53 5.93 20.62
N MET A 138 22.01 6.51 19.52
CA MET A 138 21.16 6.86 18.38
C MET A 138 20.51 5.62 17.74
N ILE A 139 21.23 4.51 17.62
CA ILE A 139 20.72 3.24 17.10
C ILE A 139 19.61 2.71 18.02
N ASN A 140 19.82 2.74 19.34
CA ASN A 140 18.83 2.29 20.32
C ASN A 140 17.57 3.18 20.32
N GLU A 141 17.73 4.49 20.20
CA GLU A 141 16.61 5.44 20.07
C GLU A 141 15.80 5.17 18.80
N LYS A 142 16.47 5.03 17.64
CA LYS A 142 15.81 4.65 16.38
C LYS A 142 15.11 3.29 16.47
N ALA A 143 15.73 2.30 17.12
CA ALA A 143 15.13 0.99 17.33
C ALA A 143 13.85 1.08 18.17
N LYS A 144 13.84 1.94 19.19
CA LYS A 144 12.66 2.23 20.00
C LYS A 144 11.55 2.89 19.17
N GLU A 145 11.88 3.90 18.37
CA GLU A 145 10.91 4.56 17.48
C GLU A 145 10.28 3.60 16.47
N MET A 146 11.08 2.74 15.84
CA MET A 146 10.57 1.72 14.92
C MET A 146 9.63 0.74 15.64
N HIS A 147 9.99 0.32 16.86
CA HIS A 147 9.15 -0.55 17.66
C HIS A 147 7.83 0.14 18.02
N GLU A 148 7.86 1.39 18.47
CA GLU A 148 6.65 2.19 18.76
C GLU A 148 5.77 2.35 17.52
N ARG A 149 6.37 2.60 16.34
CA ARG A 149 5.65 2.65 15.07
C ARG A 149 4.98 1.31 14.73
N LYS A 150 5.67 0.19 14.95
CA LYS A 150 5.10 -1.15 14.76
C LYS A 150 3.90 -1.38 15.68
N TRP A 151 4.01 -1.00 16.96
CA TRP A 151 2.92 -1.08 17.92
C TRP A 151 1.71 -0.24 17.48
N ALA A 152 1.93 1.03 17.14
CA ALA A 152 0.87 1.92 16.68
C ALA A 152 0.16 1.38 15.43
N ASN A 153 0.91 0.80 14.48
CA ASN A 153 0.33 0.18 13.30
C ASN A 153 -0.54 -1.05 13.65
N ILE A 154 -0.08 -1.91 14.56
CA ILE A 154 -0.85 -3.09 15.00
C ILE A 154 -2.09 -2.67 15.78
N GLU A 155 -1.98 -1.67 16.65
CA GLU A 155 -3.12 -1.13 17.40
C GLU A 155 -4.16 -0.51 16.45
N ALA A 156 -3.72 0.26 15.45
CA ALA A 156 -4.60 0.82 14.43
C ALA A 156 -5.26 -0.25 13.57
N GLU A 157 -4.54 -1.33 13.22
CA GLU A 157 -5.12 -2.50 12.55
C GLU A 157 -6.13 -3.21 13.44
N ALA A 158 -5.82 -3.44 14.72
CA ALA A 158 -6.71 -4.11 15.67
C ALA A 158 -7.98 -3.31 15.98
N ALA A 159 -7.92 -1.98 15.88
CA ALA A 159 -9.08 -1.11 16.01
C ALA A 159 -10.00 -1.15 14.77
N ARG A 160 -9.49 -1.59 13.60
CA ARG A 160 -10.31 -1.72 12.38
C ARG A 160 -11.13 -3.00 12.43
N THR A 161 -12.41 -2.91 12.08
CA THR A 161 -13.32 -4.07 11.96
C THR A 161 -12.82 -5.14 10.98
N ALA A 162 -12.02 -4.73 9.98
CA ALA A 162 -11.42 -5.62 8.99
C ALA A 162 -9.88 -5.71 9.09
N GLY A 163 -9.32 -5.46 10.27
CA GLY A 163 -7.89 -5.58 10.52
C GLY A 163 -7.41 -7.03 10.59
N LYS A 164 -6.10 -7.21 10.49
CA LYS A 164 -5.46 -8.54 10.61
C LYS A 164 -5.19 -8.97 12.06
N TYR A 165 -5.29 -8.04 13.00
CA TYR A 165 -5.03 -8.26 14.41
C TYR A 165 -6.30 -8.06 15.22
N LEU A 166 -6.39 -8.76 16.35
CA LEU A 166 -7.43 -8.64 17.36
C LEU A 166 -6.75 -8.37 18.69
N LYS A 167 -7.32 -7.48 19.50
CA LYS A 167 -6.83 -7.27 20.87
C LYS A 167 -7.20 -8.49 21.71
N ARG A 168 -6.22 -9.06 22.42
CA ARG A 168 -6.49 -10.12 23.39
C ARG A 168 -7.31 -9.54 24.54
N ARG A 169 -8.29 -10.31 25.01
CA ARG A 169 -9.10 -9.97 26.18
C ARG A 169 -8.29 -10.12 27.46
#